data_AF-A0A2V7XS93-F1
#
_entry.id   AF-A0A2V7XS93-F1
#
_cell.length_a   1.000
_cell.length_b   1.000
_cell.length_c   1.000
_cell.angle_alpha   90.00
_cell.angle_beta   90.00
_cell.angle_gamma   90.00
#
_symmetry.space_group_name_H-M   'P 1'
#
loop_
_entity.id
_entity.type
_entity.pdbx_description
1 polymer ?
#
loop_
_entity_poly.entity_id
_entity_poly.type
_entity_poly.pdbx_seq_one_letter_code
_entity_poly.pdbx_strand_id
1 'polypeptide(L)'
;MSALNDLVRKFRRVAAPAQEPSAKEAFDWEPERVMPARAPKRREARQHEEEAPREPAPVVNTTMPSWKPAPSEPSSVVGATIPADVADFATVYKGALVQAPTHGYGVDRVAEMLAHKSLAGLDKAVRASAVLAALDAAGVQVAEVIHDGVLRYKALVAFEAAKELELHQVRPRNERRVGELKATVEGYQKAKQGETDALTRESGAAAAALTRLETRQRAEEERFYRTVSLFVEPLPARVIPMAPKPAEPPPAAPAAEPKAELKLVAPPPTPEKSGPTAAGAAGPAPAEPTPKEPKS
;
A
#
# COMPACT_ATOMS: atom_id res chain seq x y z
N MET A 1 -60.52 -13.25 -31.98
CA MET A 1 -59.51 -13.57 -30.94
C MET A 1 -58.04 -13.56 -31.44
N SER A 2 -57.74 -13.16 -32.68
CA SER A 2 -56.35 -13.20 -33.20
C SER A 2 -55.54 -11.91 -32.96
N ALA A 3 -56.20 -10.76 -32.78
CA ALA A 3 -55.53 -9.47 -32.54
C ALA A 3 -54.90 -9.31 -31.14
N LEU A 4 -55.39 -10.06 -30.14
CA LEU A 4 -54.84 -9.98 -28.77
C LEU A 4 -53.52 -10.75 -28.63
N ASN A 5 -53.34 -11.84 -29.40
CA ASN A 5 -52.12 -12.64 -29.36
C ASN A 5 -50.93 -11.94 -30.04
N ASP A 6 -51.18 -11.09 -31.04
CA ASP A 6 -50.13 -10.28 -31.67
C ASP A 6 -49.63 -9.14 -30.78
N LEU A 7 -50.48 -8.60 -29.91
CA LEU A 7 -50.08 -7.55 -28.96
C LEU A 7 -49.22 -8.13 -27.83
N VAL A 8 -49.55 -9.33 -27.34
CA VAL A 8 -48.75 -10.05 -26.32
C VAL A 8 -47.40 -10.50 -26.89
N ARG A 9 -47.30 -10.86 -28.18
CA ARG A 9 -46.01 -11.15 -28.84
C ARG A 9 -45.15 -9.91 -29.05
N LYS A 10 -45.74 -8.76 -29.37
CA LYS A 10 -44.97 -7.51 -29.52
C LYS A 10 -44.38 -7.02 -28.20
N PHE A 11 -45.08 -7.19 -27.08
CA PHE A 11 -44.53 -6.84 -25.76
C PHE A 11 -43.43 -7.79 -25.27
N ARG A 12 -43.48 -9.08 -25.64
CA ARG A 12 -42.44 -10.04 -25.23
C ARG A 12 -41.10 -9.87 -25.97
N ARG A 13 -41.08 -9.18 -27.11
CA ARG A 13 -39.83 -8.87 -27.85
C ARG A 13 -39.06 -7.65 -27.33
N VAL A 14 -39.68 -6.82 -26.49
CA VAL A 14 -39.02 -5.65 -25.86
C VAL A 14 -38.36 -6.01 -24.52
N ALA A 15 -38.71 -7.17 -23.95
CA ALA A 15 -38.12 -7.71 -22.72
C ALA A 15 -37.08 -8.82 -22.99
N ALA A 16 -36.33 -8.72 -24.09
CA ALA A 16 -35.09 -9.47 -24.24
C ALA A 16 -33.99 -8.69 -23.50
N PRO A 17 -33.34 -9.24 -22.47
CA PRO A 17 -32.22 -8.57 -21.85
C PRO A 17 -31.14 -8.35 -22.91
N ALA A 18 -30.72 -7.10 -23.08
CA ALA A 18 -29.52 -6.77 -23.82
C ALA A 18 -28.40 -7.67 -23.28
N GLN A 19 -27.85 -8.47 -24.18
CA GLN A 19 -26.67 -9.27 -23.93
C GLN A 19 -25.55 -8.27 -23.61
N GLU A 20 -25.25 -8.13 -22.31
CA GLU A 20 -24.14 -7.30 -21.86
C GLU A 20 -22.87 -7.76 -22.58
N PRO A 21 -22.07 -6.85 -23.15
CA PRO A 21 -20.79 -7.22 -23.70
C PRO A 21 -19.94 -7.79 -22.56
N SER A 22 -19.51 -9.03 -22.78
CA SER A 22 -18.45 -9.74 -22.09
C SER A 22 -17.28 -8.82 -21.75
N ALA A 23 -17.31 -8.20 -20.57
CA ALA A 23 -16.15 -7.65 -19.88
C ALA A 23 -15.76 -8.63 -18.77
N LYS A 24 -15.47 -9.87 -19.17
CA LYS A 24 -14.58 -10.77 -18.42
C LYS A 24 -13.16 -10.55 -18.93
N GLU A 25 -12.63 -9.33 -18.75
CA GLU A 25 -11.26 -9.25 -18.27
C GLU A 25 -11.37 -9.39 -16.76
N ALA A 26 -11.43 -10.66 -16.34
CA ALA A 26 -11.00 -11.02 -15.01
C ALA A 26 -9.56 -10.49 -14.91
N PHE A 27 -9.40 -9.40 -14.17
CA PHE A 27 -8.12 -9.06 -13.58
C PHE A 27 -7.83 -10.17 -12.57
N ASP A 28 -7.33 -11.29 -13.10
CA ASP A 28 -6.73 -12.39 -12.37
C ASP A 28 -5.55 -11.81 -11.60
N TRP A 29 -5.82 -11.37 -10.37
CA TRP A 29 -4.78 -11.43 -9.37
C TRP A 29 -4.53 -12.93 -9.14
N GLU A 30 -3.56 -13.52 -9.82
CA GLU A 30 -2.96 -14.75 -9.30
C GLU A 30 -2.22 -14.33 -8.02
N PRO A 31 -2.63 -14.75 -6.81
CA PRO A 31 -1.70 -14.76 -5.69
C PRO A 31 -0.50 -15.59 -6.14
N GLU A 32 0.63 -14.92 -6.26
CA GLU A 32 1.97 -15.47 -6.26
C GLU A 32 1.99 -16.86 -5.63
N ARG A 33 2.30 -17.86 -6.46
CA ARG A 33 2.54 -19.24 -6.05
C ARG A 33 3.35 -19.23 -4.76
N VAL A 34 2.70 -19.65 -3.69
CA VAL A 34 3.34 -19.96 -2.41
C VAL A 34 4.43 -20.99 -2.70
N MET A 35 5.67 -20.54 -2.72
CA MET A 35 6.85 -21.40 -2.73
C MET A 35 6.77 -22.32 -1.50
N PRO A 36 6.90 -23.65 -1.67
CA PRO A 36 6.90 -24.54 -0.52
C PRO A 36 8.11 -24.24 0.37
N ALA A 37 7.81 -23.97 1.64
CA ALA A 37 8.79 -23.80 2.69
C ALA A 37 9.78 -24.97 2.69
N ARG A 38 11.05 -24.64 2.43
CA ARG A 38 12.17 -25.58 2.54
C ARG A 38 12.35 -25.92 4.02
N ALA A 39 11.90 -27.10 4.42
CA ALA A 39 12.04 -27.61 5.78
C ALA A 39 13.53 -27.65 6.19
N PRO A 40 13.92 -27.16 7.38
CA PRO A 40 15.27 -27.35 7.88
C PRO A 40 15.47 -28.81 8.28
N LYS A 41 16.45 -29.47 7.65
CA LYS A 41 16.95 -30.78 8.07
C LYS A 41 17.48 -30.69 9.50
N ARG A 42 16.68 -31.24 10.41
CA ARG A 42 17.01 -31.63 11.78
C ARG A 42 18.29 -32.46 11.75
N ARG A 43 19.43 -31.84 12.07
CA ARG A 43 20.70 -32.55 12.27
C ARG A 43 20.63 -33.20 13.64
N GLU A 44 20.47 -34.50 13.61
CA GLU A 44 20.54 -35.39 14.76
C GLU A 44 21.89 -35.24 15.46
N ALA A 45 21.77 -35.21 16.78
CA ALA A 45 22.85 -35.39 17.72
C ALA A 45 23.59 -36.70 17.42
N ARG A 46 24.91 -36.63 17.22
CA ARG A 46 25.83 -37.71 17.52
C ARG A 46 26.73 -37.25 18.65
N GLN A 47 26.36 -37.71 19.84
CA GLN A 47 27.25 -37.86 20.98
C GLN A 47 28.10 -39.11 20.73
N HIS A 48 29.42 -38.94 20.76
CA HIS A 48 30.48 -39.91 21.08
C HIS A 48 31.66 -38.98 21.45
N GLU A 49 31.96 -38.77 22.74
CA GLU A 49 32.68 -39.66 23.65
C GLU A 49 34.19 -39.70 23.33
N GLU A 50 34.95 -39.13 24.27
CA GLU A 50 36.26 -39.60 24.75
C GLU A 50 37.51 -39.43 23.85
N GLU A 51 38.50 -38.66 24.32
CA GLU A 51 39.81 -39.17 24.77
C GLU A 51 40.94 -38.09 24.80
N ALA A 52 41.51 -37.91 25.99
CA ALA A 52 42.88 -37.51 26.38
C ALA A 52 43.49 -36.10 26.10
N PRO A 53 44.31 -35.58 27.06
CA PRO A 53 44.95 -34.28 26.99
C PRO A 53 46.29 -34.33 26.24
N ARG A 54 46.53 -33.36 25.34
CA ARG A 54 47.85 -33.11 24.75
C ARG A 54 48.41 -31.78 25.22
N GLU A 55 49.64 -31.85 25.73
CA GLU A 55 50.49 -30.75 26.18
C GLU A 55 50.70 -29.66 25.11
N PRO A 56 50.85 -28.39 25.49
CA PRO A 56 51.17 -27.31 24.55
C PRO A 56 52.67 -27.24 24.26
N ALA A 57 53.03 -27.37 22.98
CA ALA A 57 54.36 -27.01 22.47
C ALA A 57 54.54 -25.47 22.40
N PRO A 58 55.78 -24.95 22.52
CA PRO A 58 56.04 -23.51 22.62
C PRO A 58 55.89 -22.80 21.27
N VAL A 59 55.02 -21.80 21.24
CA VAL A 59 54.83 -20.90 20.09
C VAL A 59 55.90 -19.82 20.14
N VAL A 60 56.81 -19.85 19.16
CA VAL A 60 57.75 -18.76 18.88
C VAL A 60 56.95 -17.60 18.31
N ASN A 61 56.71 -16.57 19.13
CA ASN A 61 56.08 -15.32 18.69
C ASN A 61 57.07 -14.54 17.80
N THR A 62 56.95 -14.71 16.49
CA THR A 62 57.49 -13.77 15.50
C THR A 62 56.62 -12.51 15.54
N THR A 63 57.12 -11.51 16.28
CA THR A 63 56.64 -10.13 16.29
C THR A 63 56.73 -9.53 14.88
N MET A 64 55.60 -9.43 14.18
CA MET A 64 55.45 -8.50 13.05
C MET A 64 55.08 -7.11 13.59
N PRO A 65 55.60 -6.02 13.00
CA PRO A 65 55.32 -4.67 13.44
C PRO A 65 53.83 -4.33 13.26
N SER A 66 53.19 -3.99 14.38
CA SER A 66 51.82 -3.50 14.49
C SER A 66 51.66 -2.17 13.75
N TRP A 67 51.11 -2.22 12.53
CA TRP A 67 50.51 -1.04 11.89
C TRP A 67 49.02 -1.01 12.24
N LYS A 68 48.62 -0.06 13.08
CA LYS A 68 47.21 0.33 13.27
C LYS A 68 46.93 1.62 12.50
N PRO A 69 46.15 1.58 11.42
CA PRO A 69 45.14 2.59 11.18
C PRO A 69 43.81 2.02 11.72
N ALA A 70 43.13 2.76 12.60
CA ALA A 70 41.79 2.39 13.01
C ALA A 70 40.84 2.57 11.81
N PRO A 71 40.19 1.51 11.29
CA PRO A 71 39.17 1.68 10.29
C PRO A 71 37.86 2.07 11.00
N SER A 72 37.28 3.21 10.66
CA SER A 72 35.88 3.49 10.95
C SER A 72 35.05 2.38 10.30
N GLU A 73 34.45 1.52 11.11
CA GLU A 73 33.50 0.53 10.62
C GLU A 73 32.33 1.24 9.94
N PRO A 74 31.90 0.80 8.74
CA PRO A 74 30.76 1.42 8.06
C PRO A 74 29.53 1.23 8.96
N SER A 75 28.98 2.34 9.42
CA SER A 75 27.83 2.38 10.31
C SER A 75 26.63 1.67 9.66
N SER A 76 25.91 0.83 10.40
CA SER A 76 24.74 0.10 9.89
C SER A 76 23.50 0.98 9.60
N VAL A 77 23.60 2.30 9.74
CA VAL A 77 22.48 3.27 9.59
C VAL A 77 22.27 3.70 8.13
N VAL A 78 23.12 3.26 7.21
CA VAL A 78 23.28 3.81 5.84
C VAL A 78 22.07 3.58 4.93
N GLY A 79 21.29 2.54 5.16
CA GLY A 79 20.23 2.13 4.22
C GLY A 79 18.89 2.87 4.35
N ALA A 80 18.62 3.57 5.46
CA ALA A 80 17.25 4.02 5.74
C ALA A 80 16.76 5.18 4.85
N THR A 81 17.65 6.04 4.36
CA THR A 81 17.27 7.26 3.60
C THR A 81 17.53 7.17 2.10
N ILE A 82 18.32 6.19 1.65
CA ILE A 82 18.65 6.01 0.24
C ILE A 82 17.59 5.10 -0.38
N PRO A 83 17.00 5.42 -1.54
CA PRO A 83 16.05 4.52 -2.22
C PRO A 83 16.69 3.17 -2.55
N ALA A 84 15.90 2.11 -2.65
CA ALA A 84 16.41 0.78 -3.04
C ALA A 84 16.88 0.77 -4.51
N ASP A 85 16.24 1.57 -5.36
CA ASP A 85 16.67 1.80 -6.74
C ASP A 85 17.72 2.91 -6.78
N VAL A 86 18.99 2.51 -6.70
CA VAL A 86 20.13 3.42 -6.68
C VAL A 86 20.75 3.47 -8.08
N ALA A 87 20.63 4.61 -8.75
CA ALA A 87 21.29 4.83 -10.05
C ALA A 87 22.82 4.96 -9.93
N ASP A 88 23.32 5.40 -8.76
CA ASP A 88 24.75 5.59 -8.49
C ASP A 88 25.13 5.19 -7.05
N PHE A 89 25.95 4.14 -6.92
CA PHE A 89 26.45 3.62 -5.65
C PHE A 89 27.40 4.59 -4.92
N ALA A 90 27.87 5.67 -5.56
CA ALA A 90 28.61 6.72 -4.87
C ALA A 90 27.80 7.31 -3.69
N THR A 91 26.48 7.34 -3.80
CA THR A 91 25.59 7.77 -2.70
C THR A 91 25.61 6.80 -1.52
N VAL A 92 25.66 5.49 -1.78
CA VAL A 92 25.77 4.43 -0.77
C VAL A 92 27.12 4.50 -0.05
N TYR A 93 28.20 4.70 -0.79
CA TYR A 93 29.54 4.86 -0.20
C TYR A 93 29.64 6.11 0.67
N LYS A 94 29.09 7.24 0.21
CA LYS A 94 29.03 8.48 1.02
C LYS A 94 28.20 8.28 2.29
N GLY A 95 27.06 7.62 2.20
CA GLY A 95 26.23 7.29 3.35
C GLY A 95 26.99 6.45 4.37
N ALA A 96 27.76 5.46 3.90
CA ALA A 96 28.62 4.59 4.71
C ALA A 96 29.90 5.25 5.22
N LEU A 97 30.08 6.55 4.98
CA LEU A 97 31.30 7.30 5.32
C LEU A 97 32.57 6.70 4.68
N VAL A 98 32.41 5.95 3.59
CA VAL A 98 33.53 5.46 2.77
C VAL A 98 33.96 6.62 1.89
N GLN A 99 35.03 7.30 2.30
CA GLN A 99 35.64 8.39 1.55
C GLN A 99 36.51 7.84 0.43
N ALA A 100 36.58 8.58 -0.68
CA ALA A 100 37.55 8.28 -1.73
C ALA A 100 38.98 8.38 -1.15
N PRO A 101 39.90 7.49 -1.55
CA PRO A 101 41.28 7.54 -1.07
C PRO A 101 41.94 8.89 -1.36
N THR A 102 42.74 9.42 -0.43
CA THR A 102 43.35 10.75 -0.49
C THR A 102 44.25 10.95 -1.71
N HIS A 103 44.87 9.86 -2.20
CA HIS A 103 45.72 9.84 -3.37
C HIS A 103 44.94 9.76 -4.71
N GLY A 104 43.61 9.56 -4.67
CA GLY A 104 42.75 9.51 -5.85
C GLY A 104 42.78 8.20 -6.65
N TYR A 105 43.55 7.20 -6.20
CA TYR A 105 43.62 5.88 -6.83
C TYR A 105 42.85 4.82 -6.03
N GLY A 106 41.52 4.89 -6.05
CA GLY A 106 40.67 3.84 -5.49
C GLY A 106 40.37 2.71 -6.47
N VAL A 107 39.50 1.79 -6.06
CA VAL A 107 39.06 0.66 -6.90
C VAL A 107 38.41 1.13 -8.20
N ASP A 108 37.62 2.21 -8.15
CA ASP A 108 37.00 2.77 -9.36
C ASP A 108 38.04 3.22 -10.38
N ARG A 109 39.12 3.87 -9.90
CA ARG A 109 40.17 4.37 -10.78
C ARG A 109 40.95 3.21 -11.42
N VAL A 110 41.20 2.16 -10.66
CA VAL A 110 41.83 0.93 -11.20
C VAL A 110 40.90 0.25 -12.21
N ALA A 111 39.59 0.21 -11.95
CA ALA A 111 38.61 -0.30 -12.91
C ALA A 111 38.58 0.52 -14.20
N GLU A 112 38.64 1.86 -14.11
CA GLU A 112 38.76 2.76 -15.27
C GLU A 112 40.04 2.51 -16.07
N MET A 113 41.19 2.35 -15.39
CA MET A 113 42.47 2.03 -16.03
C MET A 113 42.39 0.71 -16.79
N LEU A 114 41.81 -0.33 -16.17
CA LEU A 114 41.61 -1.64 -16.78
C LEU A 114 40.62 -1.62 -17.96
N ALA A 115 39.65 -0.71 -17.93
CA ALA A 115 38.69 -0.51 -19.01
C ALA A 115 39.24 0.33 -20.18
N HIS A 116 40.43 0.91 -20.04
CA HIS A 116 41.01 1.75 -21.08
C HIS A 116 41.33 0.94 -22.35
N LYS A 117 41.08 1.54 -23.52
CA LYS A 117 41.19 0.88 -24.83
C LYS A 117 42.57 0.27 -25.11
N SER A 118 43.63 0.88 -24.59
CA SER A 118 45.01 0.39 -24.76
C SER A 118 45.27 -0.94 -24.06
N LEU A 119 44.50 -1.27 -23.03
CA LEU A 119 44.64 -2.52 -22.28
C LEU A 119 43.62 -3.58 -22.71
N ALA A 120 42.53 -3.20 -23.37
CA ALA A 120 41.41 -4.10 -23.69
C ALA A 120 41.79 -5.37 -24.48
N GLY A 121 42.83 -5.30 -25.33
CA GLY A 121 43.30 -6.44 -26.15
C GLY A 121 44.42 -7.28 -25.53
N LEU A 122 44.90 -6.93 -24.33
CA LEU A 122 46.02 -7.61 -23.68
C LEU A 122 45.54 -8.74 -22.77
N ASP A 123 46.41 -9.75 -22.58
CA ASP A 123 46.14 -10.82 -21.62
C ASP A 123 45.99 -10.30 -20.18
N LYS A 124 45.22 -11.01 -19.35
CA LYS A 124 44.94 -10.62 -17.96
C LYS A 124 46.22 -10.39 -17.15
N ALA A 125 47.25 -11.21 -17.33
CA ALA A 125 48.51 -11.05 -16.61
C ALA A 125 49.24 -9.76 -17.00
N VAL A 126 49.28 -9.46 -18.32
CA VAL A 126 49.93 -8.26 -18.86
C VAL A 126 49.18 -6.98 -18.45
N ARG A 127 47.84 -7.02 -18.44
CA ARG A 127 47.03 -5.90 -17.93
C ARG A 127 47.30 -5.62 -16.45
N ALA A 128 47.37 -6.68 -15.64
CA ALA A 128 47.68 -6.54 -14.22
C ALA A 128 49.07 -5.94 -14.00
N SER A 129 50.10 -6.43 -14.69
CA SER A 129 51.45 -5.86 -14.58
C SER A 129 51.52 -4.41 -15.04
N ALA A 130 50.79 -4.03 -16.09
CA ALA A 130 50.75 -2.66 -16.58
C ALA A 130 50.08 -1.71 -15.56
N VAL A 131 48.99 -2.14 -14.92
CA VAL A 131 48.34 -1.38 -13.86
C VAL A 131 49.21 -1.28 -12.61
N LEU A 132 49.86 -2.37 -12.20
CA LEU A 132 50.81 -2.35 -11.08
C LEU A 132 51.94 -1.37 -11.31
N ALA A 133 52.56 -1.40 -12.50
CA ALA A 133 53.60 -0.44 -12.86
C ALA A 133 53.11 1.02 -12.85
N ALA A 134 51.87 1.26 -13.28
CA ALA A 134 51.27 2.58 -13.23
C ALA A 134 50.96 3.05 -11.80
N LEU A 135 50.55 2.14 -10.89
CA LEU A 135 50.36 2.44 -9.47
C LEU A 135 51.71 2.72 -8.77
N ASP A 136 52.73 1.92 -9.08
CA ASP A 136 54.09 2.14 -8.59
C ASP A 136 54.66 3.49 -9.04
N ALA A 137 54.42 3.86 -10.31
CA ALA A 137 54.80 5.17 -10.84
C ALA A 137 54.04 6.34 -10.18
N ALA A 138 52.80 6.10 -9.73
CA ALA A 138 52.01 7.05 -8.95
C ALA A 138 52.36 7.07 -7.45
N GLY A 139 53.24 6.16 -6.99
CA GLY A 139 53.62 6.01 -5.59
C GLY A 139 52.52 5.43 -4.69
N VAL A 140 51.52 4.74 -5.26
CA VAL A 140 50.38 4.19 -4.52
C VAL A 140 50.60 2.71 -4.24
N GLN A 141 50.43 2.31 -2.98
CA GLN A 141 50.55 0.91 -2.60
C GLN A 141 49.27 0.13 -2.97
N VAL A 142 49.45 -1.05 -3.56
CA VAL A 142 48.33 -1.95 -3.91
C VAL A 142 47.47 -2.31 -2.70
N ALA A 143 48.09 -2.40 -1.51
CA ALA A 143 47.41 -2.67 -0.26
C ALA A 143 46.32 -1.62 0.07
N GLU A 144 46.55 -0.34 -0.26
CA GLU A 144 45.59 0.74 -0.03
C GLU A 144 44.37 0.62 -0.96
N VAL A 145 44.60 0.24 -2.23
CA VAL A 145 43.53 -0.03 -3.19
C VAL A 145 42.68 -1.23 -2.75
N ILE A 146 43.32 -2.30 -2.27
CA ILE A 146 42.60 -3.47 -1.75
C ILE A 146 41.77 -3.07 -0.52
N HIS A 147 42.33 -2.24 0.37
CA HIS A 147 41.62 -1.75 1.54
C HIS A 147 40.37 -0.94 1.18
N ASP A 148 40.47 0.00 0.22
CA ASP A 148 39.33 0.74 -0.32
C ASP A 148 38.26 -0.21 -0.88
N GLY A 149 38.67 -1.24 -1.62
CA GLY A 149 37.75 -2.25 -2.14
C GLY A 149 36.99 -3.03 -1.07
N VAL A 150 37.69 -3.42 0.00
CA VAL A 150 37.07 -4.12 1.14
C VAL A 150 36.08 -3.19 1.86
N LEU A 151 36.40 -1.91 2.04
CA LEU A 151 35.48 -0.94 2.67
C LEU A 151 34.22 -0.73 1.84
N ARG A 152 34.36 -0.55 0.53
CA ARG A 152 33.23 -0.42 -0.40
C ARG A 152 32.36 -1.67 -0.43
N TYR A 153 32.97 -2.85 -0.45
CA TYR A 153 32.23 -4.12 -0.38
C TYR A 153 31.44 -4.25 0.93
N LYS A 154 32.07 -3.94 2.07
CA LYS A 154 31.37 -3.93 3.37
C LYS A 154 30.21 -2.95 3.39
N ALA A 155 30.37 -1.77 2.80
CA ALA A 155 29.30 -0.78 2.68
C ALA A 155 28.12 -1.32 1.84
N LEU A 156 28.39 -2.02 0.74
CA LEU A 156 27.35 -2.66 -0.08
C LEU A 156 26.59 -3.74 0.70
N VAL A 157 27.31 -4.62 1.40
CA VAL A 157 26.68 -5.68 2.22
C VAL A 157 25.83 -5.09 3.35
N ALA A 158 26.32 -4.01 4.01
CA ALA A 158 25.56 -3.32 5.04
C ALA A 158 24.30 -2.64 4.47
N PHE A 159 24.38 -2.07 3.27
CA PHE A 159 23.25 -1.47 2.57
C PHE A 159 22.19 -2.51 2.21
N GLU A 160 22.59 -3.66 1.67
CA GLU A 160 21.70 -4.78 1.36
C GLU A 160 20.97 -5.27 2.62
N ALA A 161 21.70 -5.56 3.69
CA ALA A 161 21.12 -5.98 4.96
C ALA A 161 20.15 -4.96 5.55
N ALA A 162 20.46 -3.65 5.43
CA ALA A 162 19.56 -2.59 5.89
C ALA A 162 18.26 -2.55 5.07
N LYS A 163 18.33 -2.79 3.75
CA LYS A 163 17.16 -2.82 2.87
C LYS A 163 16.30 -4.07 3.05
N GLU A 164 16.91 -5.22 3.29
CA GLU A 164 16.19 -6.43 3.67
C GLU A 164 15.41 -6.23 4.97
N LEU A 165 16.04 -5.60 5.97
CA LEU A 165 15.39 -5.29 7.24
C LEU A 165 14.20 -4.33 7.05
N GLU A 166 14.35 -3.30 6.22
CA GLU A 166 13.27 -2.37 5.88
C GLU A 166 12.09 -3.11 5.23
N LEU A 167 12.37 -3.98 4.25
CA LEU A 167 11.35 -4.80 3.60
C LEU A 167 10.63 -5.71 4.61
N HIS A 168 11.38 -6.34 5.51
CA HIS A 168 10.84 -7.18 6.58
C HIS A 168 9.94 -6.40 7.55
N GLN A 169 10.13 -5.10 7.74
CA GLN A 169 9.28 -4.25 8.58
C GLN A 169 8.06 -3.71 7.83
N VAL A 170 8.23 -3.29 6.59
CA VAL A 170 7.16 -2.68 5.78
C VAL A 170 6.13 -3.72 5.35
N ARG A 171 6.56 -4.93 4.98
CA ARG A 171 5.67 -6.00 4.52
C ARG A 171 4.56 -6.35 5.52
N PRO A 172 4.84 -6.75 6.78
CA PRO A 172 3.79 -7.12 7.73
C PRO A 172 2.91 -5.93 8.10
N ARG A 173 3.47 -4.71 8.15
CA ARG A 173 2.70 -3.48 8.39
C ARG A 173 1.68 -3.24 7.27
N ASN A 174 2.09 -3.39 6.02
CA ASN A 174 1.21 -3.21 4.87
C ASN A 174 0.17 -4.32 4.80
N GLU A 175 0.55 -5.58 5.01
CA GLU A 175 -0.38 -6.72 5.07
C GLU A 175 -1.46 -6.51 6.14
N ARG A 176 -1.06 -6.06 7.34
CA ARG A 176 -2.00 -5.70 8.41
C ARG A 176 -2.94 -4.57 7.97
N ARG A 177 -2.40 -3.50 7.38
CA ARG A 177 -3.21 -2.36 6.96
C ARG A 177 -4.21 -2.73 5.86
N VAL A 178 -3.79 -3.56 4.90
CA VAL A 178 -4.65 -4.11 3.86
C VAL A 178 -5.76 -4.97 4.49
N GLY A 179 -5.44 -5.80 5.49
CA GLY A 179 -6.43 -6.58 6.23
C GLY A 179 -7.48 -5.71 6.93
N GLU A 180 -7.04 -4.67 7.64
CA GLU A 180 -7.93 -3.70 8.31
C GLU A 180 -8.86 -2.99 7.33
N LEU A 181 -8.34 -2.57 6.17
CA LEU A 181 -9.12 -1.93 5.12
C LEU A 181 -10.17 -2.88 4.53
N LYS A 182 -9.81 -4.13 4.25
CA LYS A 182 -10.74 -5.16 3.77
C LYS A 182 -11.88 -5.39 4.77
N ALA A 183 -11.56 -5.59 6.05
CA ALA A 183 -12.56 -5.77 7.09
C ALA A 183 -13.51 -4.55 7.22
N THR A 184 -12.98 -3.33 7.06
CA THR A 184 -13.78 -2.11 7.07
C THR A 184 -14.74 -2.05 5.88
N VAL A 185 -14.26 -2.38 4.68
CA VAL A 185 -15.07 -2.43 3.46
C VAL A 185 -16.16 -3.48 3.57
N GLU A 186 -15.83 -4.69 4.02
CA GLU A 186 -16.79 -5.78 4.25
C GLU A 186 -17.87 -5.39 5.27
N GLY A 187 -17.46 -4.74 6.37
CA GLY A 187 -18.39 -4.23 7.38
C GLY A 187 -19.35 -3.18 6.82
N TYR A 188 -18.83 -2.22 6.05
CA TYR A 188 -19.64 -1.18 5.40
C TYR A 188 -20.61 -1.77 4.38
N GLN A 189 -20.15 -2.70 3.53
CA GLN A 189 -20.99 -3.39 2.55
C GLN A 189 -22.12 -4.15 3.24
N LYS A 190 -21.82 -4.91 4.30
CA LYS A 190 -22.84 -5.64 5.07
C LYS A 190 -23.88 -4.70 5.67
N ALA A 191 -23.45 -3.57 6.23
CA ALA A 191 -24.37 -2.57 6.78
C ALA A 191 -25.29 -1.99 5.71
N LYS A 192 -24.75 -1.61 4.54
CA LYS A 192 -25.52 -1.05 3.43
C LYS A 192 -26.44 -2.06 2.74
N GLN A 193 -26.02 -3.32 2.67
CA GLN A 193 -26.90 -4.38 2.20
C GLN A 193 -28.08 -4.58 3.17
N GLY A 194 -27.82 -4.58 4.48
CA GLY A 194 -28.88 -4.67 5.49
C GLY A 194 -29.88 -3.51 5.43
N GLU A 195 -29.39 -2.28 5.22
CA GLU A 195 -30.22 -1.09 5.01
C GLU A 195 -31.09 -1.21 3.74
N THR A 196 -30.49 -1.67 2.64
CA THR A 196 -31.20 -1.89 1.37
C THR A 196 -32.29 -2.95 1.51
N ASP A 197 -31.99 -4.06 2.19
CA ASP A 197 -32.95 -5.13 2.42
C ASP A 197 -34.11 -4.65 3.31
N ALA A 198 -33.83 -3.81 4.32
CA ALA A 198 -34.86 -3.23 5.19
C ALA A 198 -35.81 -2.30 4.40
N LEU A 199 -35.26 -1.38 3.59
CA LEU A 199 -36.05 -0.48 2.74
C LEU A 199 -36.86 -1.23 1.69
N THR A 200 -36.29 -2.31 1.13
CA THR A 200 -37.00 -3.18 0.18
C THR A 200 -38.16 -3.90 0.84
N ARG A 201 -38.00 -4.38 2.09
CA ARG A 201 -39.08 -4.99 2.86
C ARG A 201 -40.17 -3.99 3.23
N GLU A 202 -39.79 -2.78 3.64
CA GLU A 202 -40.75 -1.73 3.99
C GLU A 202 -41.59 -1.31 2.78
N SER A 203 -40.95 -1.04 1.65
CA SER A 203 -41.65 -0.72 0.41
C SER A 203 -42.57 -1.86 -0.06
N GLY A 204 -42.10 -3.11 0.04
CA GLY A 204 -42.93 -4.30 -0.25
C GLY A 204 -44.14 -4.42 0.68
N ALA A 205 -43.97 -4.14 1.98
CA ALA A 205 -45.05 -4.18 2.96
C ALA A 205 -46.09 -3.07 2.72
N ALA A 206 -45.64 -1.86 2.39
CA ALA A 206 -46.50 -0.74 2.03
C ALA A 206 -47.32 -1.03 0.76
N ALA A 207 -46.68 -1.57 -0.28
CA ALA A 207 -47.35 -2.00 -1.51
C ALA A 207 -48.42 -3.07 -1.22
N ALA A 208 -48.09 -4.09 -0.41
CA ALA A 208 -49.04 -5.12 -0.02
C ALA A 208 -50.21 -4.54 0.81
N ALA A 209 -49.97 -3.55 1.66
CA ALA A 209 -51.00 -2.87 2.42
C ALA A 209 -51.97 -2.09 1.52
N LEU A 210 -51.45 -1.39 0.50
CA LEU A 210 -52.26 -0.68 -0.49
C LEU A 210 -53.16 -1.65 -1.26
N THR A 211 -52.61 -2.75 -1.79
CA THR A 211 -53.40 -3.77 -2.51
C THR A 211 -54.53 -4.34 -1.64
N ARG A 212 -54.27 -4.58 -0.35
CA ARG A 212 -55.30 -5.02 0.61
C ARG A 212 -56.37 -3.96 0.83
N LEU A 213 -56.00 -2.68 0.87
CA LEU A 213 -56.94 -1.57 0.98
C LEU A 213 -57.83 -1.47 -0.26
N GLU A 214 -57.24 -1.47 -1.45
CA GLU A 214 -57.98 -1.42 -2.72
C GLU A 214 -58.96 -2.58 -2.86
N THR A 215 -58.56 -3.78 -2.44
CA THR A 215 -59.43 -4.96 -2.45
C THR A 215 -60.64 -4.77 -1.52
N ARG A 216 -60.42 -4.25 -0.30
CA ARG A 216 -61.50 -3.95 0.64
C ARG A 216 -62.41 -2.82 0.14
N GLN A 217 -61.82 -1.79 -0.46
CA GLN A 217 -62.57 -0.69 -1.07
C GLN A 217 -63.52 -1.20 -2.15
N ARG A 218 -63.03 -2.03 -3.09
CA ARG A 218 -63.89 -2.61 -4.14
C ARG A 218 -65.02 -3.45 -3.56
N ALA A 219 -64.76 -4.21 -2.49
CA ALA A 219 -65.80 -5.00 -1.82
C ALA A 219 -66.87 -4.12 -1.16
N GLU A 220 -66.48 -3.02 -0.50
CA GLU A 220 -67.45 -2.06 0.06
C GLU A 220 -68.21 -1.29 -1.03
N GLU A 221 -67.54 -0.87 -2.11
CA GLU A 221 -68.19 -0.24 -3.27
C GLU A 221 -69.24 -1.17 -3.88
N GLU A 222 -68.93 -2.46 -4.02
CA GLU A 222 -69.89 -3.46 -4.49
C GLU A 222 -71.07 -3.61 -3.53
N ARG A 223 -70.81 -3.64 -2.21
CA ARG A 223 -71.86 -3.70 -1.18
C ARG A 223 -72.76 -2.46 -1.21
N PHE A 224 -72.20 -1.26 -1.36
CA PHE A 224 -72.97 -0.03 -1.52
C PHE A 224 -73.80 -0.06 -2.79
N TYR A 225 -73.21 -0.43 -3.93
CA TYR A 225 -73.93 -0.52 -5.21
C TYR A 225 -75.14 -1.45 -5.10
N ARG A 226 -74.98 -2.64 -4.51
CA ARG A 226 -76.07 -3.61 -4.28
C ARG A 226 -77.19 -3.08 -3.39
N THR A 227 -76.88 -2.20 -2.44
CA THR A 227 -77.86 -1.63 -1.50
C THR A 227 -78.59 -0.45 -2.14
N VAL A 228 -77.85 0.47 -2.75
CA VAL A 228 -78.39 1.67 -3.38
C VAL A 228 -79.24 1.31 -4.60
N SER A 229 -78.88 0.27 -5.36
CA SER A 229 -79.67 -0.19 -6.51
C SER A 229 -81.09 -0.67 -6.16
N LEU A 230 -81.39 -0.96 -4.88
CA LEU A 230 -82.76 -1.27 -4.44
C LEU A 230 -83.65 -0.02 -4.37
N PHE A 231 -83.04 1.15 -4.18
CA PHE A 231 -83.74 2.43 -4.01
C PHE A 231 -83.67 3.31 -5.26
N VAL A 232 -82.77 2.98 -6.20
CA VAL A 232 -82.54 3.74 -7.42
C VAL A 232 -82.79 2.83 -8.62
N GLU A 233 -83.86 3.13 -9.37
CA GLU A 233 -84.20 2.49 -10.65
C GLU A 233 -82.99 2.57 -11.61
N PRO A 234 -82.68 1.53 -12.41
CA PRO A 234 -81.37 1.41 -13.06
C PRO A 234 -81.02 2.62 -13.93
N LEU A 235 -80.06 3.43 -13.49
CA LEU A 235 -79.45 4.46 -14.32
C LEU A 235 -78.60 3.82 -15.42
N PRO A 236 -78.73 4.28 -16.68
CA PRO A 236 -77.93 3.77 -17.80
C PRO A 236 -76.43 4.07 -17.62
N ALA A 237 -75.61 3.01 -17.76
CA ALA A 237 -74.16 3.01 -17.96
C ALA A 237 -73.28 3.84 -16.98
N ARG A 238 -72.72 3.10 -16.01
CA ARG A 238 -71.50 3.36 -15.22
C ARG A 238 -70.51 4.34 -15.88
N VAL A 239 -70.42 5.58 -15.39
CA VAL A 239 -69.28 6.47 -15.64
C VAL A 239 -68.11 5.92 -14.83
N ILE A 240 -67.23 5.17 -15.50
CA ILE A 240 -65.92 4.80 -14.96
C ILE A 240 -65.12 6.11 -14.88
N PRO A 241 -64.71 6.60 -13.70
CA PRO A 241 -63.64 7.57 -13.66
C PRO A 241 -62.41 6.88 -14.25
N MET A 242 -62.03 7.38 -15.42
CA MET A 242 -60.83 7.08 -16.17
C MET A 242 -59.67 6.64 -15.25
N ALA A 243 -59.07 5.48 -15.55
CA ALA A 243 -57.72 5.21 -15.11
C ALA A 243 -56.85 6.45 -15.43
N PRO A 244 -55.95 6.90 -14.53
CA PRO A 244 -54.98 7.91 -14.91
C PRO A 244 -54.23 7.39 -16.13
N LYS A 245 -54.36 8.12 -17.24
CA LYS A 245 -53.63 7.90 -18.49
C LYS A 245 -52.15 7.67 -18.10
N PRO A 246 -51.50 6.58 -18.57
CA PRO A 246 -50.06 6.43 -18.40
C PRO A 246 -49.40 7.71 -18.88
N ALA A 247 -48.66 8.38 -18.00
CA ALA A 247 -47.91 9.56 -18.36
C ALA A 247 -47.05 9.23 -19.58
N GLU A 248 -47.28 9.97 -20.66
CA GLU A 248 -46.42 9.96 -21.84
C GLU A 248 -44.97 10.19 -21.37
N PRO A 249 -43.99 9.41 -21.82
CA PRO A 249 -42.59 9.76 -21.62
C PRO A 249 -42.37 11.14 -22.26
N PRO A 250 -41.70 12.08 -21.58
CA PRO A 250 -41.49 13.41 -22.13
C PRO A 250 -40.76 13.33 -23.47
N PRO A 251 -41.10 14.19 -24.44
CA PRO A 251 -40.39 14.24 -25.71
C PRO A 251 -38.90 14.51 -25.44
N ALA A 252 -38.06 13.74 -26.12
CA ALA A 252 -36.62 14.00 -26.19
C ALA A 252 -36.40 15.45 -26.61
N ALA A 253 -36.02 16.29 -25.64
CA ALA A 253 -35.45 17.60 -25.90
C ALA A 253 -33.96 17.41 -26.26
N PRO A 254 -33.43 18.22 -27.19
CA PRO A 254 -32.20 17.94 -27.91
C PRO A 254 -30.97 18.09 -27.02
N ALA A 255 -29.91 17.41 -27.44
CA ALA A 255 -28.55 17.57 -26.94
C ALA A 255 -28.20 19.05 -26.72
N ALA A 256 -27.98 19.42 -25.47
CA ALA A 256 -27.27 20.62 -25.08
C ALA A 256 -26.00 20.17 -24.35
N GLU A 257 -24.88 20.40 -25.01
CA GLU A 257 -23.51 20.23 -24.55
C GLU A 257 -23.20 21.06 -23.28
N PRO A 258 -22.09 20.75 -22.58
CA PRO A 258 -21.94 21.01 -21.16
C PRO A 258 -21.44 22.44 -20.89
N LYS A 259 -22.16 23.17 -20.04
CA LYS A 259 -21.60 24.33 -19.35
C LYS A 259 -21.20 23.92 -17.94
N ALA A 260 -19.89 23.87 -17.76
CA ALA A 260 -19.21 23.78 -16.48
C ALA A 260 -19.62 24.94 -15.57
N GLU A 261 -20.16 24.63 -14.39
CA GLU A 261 -20.10 25.50 -13.20
C GLU A 261 -20.53 24.73 -11.95
N LEU A 262 -19.76 23.68 -11.60
CA LEU A 262 -19.76 23.16 -10.24
C LEU A 262 -18.64 23.88 -9.47
N LYS A 263 -19.07 24.89 -8.71
CA LYS A 263 -18.32 25.50 -7.63
C LYS A 263 -17.68 24.41 -6.78
N LEU A 264 -16.35 24.38 -6.83
CA LEU A 264 -15.46 23.69 -5.91
C LEU A 264 -15.76 24.19 -4.49
N VAL A 265 -16.58 23.46 -3.74
CA VAL A 265 -16.67 23.63 -2.29
C VAL A 265 -15.34 23.15 -1.72
N ALA A 266 -14.56 24.10 -1.23
CA ALA A 266 -13.25 23.87 -0.65
C ALA A 266 -13.32 22.88 0.53
N PRO A 267 -12.29 22.02 0.70
CA PRO A 267 -12.16 21.19 1.90
C PRO A 267 -11.96 22.06 3.16
N PRO A 268 -12.44 21.62 4.33
CA PRO A 268 -12.19 22.33 5.58
C PRO A 268 -10.69 22.36 5.90
N PRO A 269 -10.14 23.46 6.45
CA PRO A 269 -8.73 23.55 6.78
C PRO A 269 -8.40 22.63 7.96
N THR A 270 -7.37 21.80 7.76
CA THR A 270 -6.56 21.18 8.81
C THR A 270 -5.93 22.26 9.70
N PRO A 271 -6.03 22.17 11.03
CA PRO A 271 -5.15 22.94 11.91
C PRO A 271 -3.81 22.22 12.06
N GLU A 272 -2.79 22.65 11.30
CA GLU A 272 -1.40 22.47 11.69
C GLU A 272 -0.95 23.62 12.59
N LYS A 273 -0.32 23.24 13.72
CA LYS A 273 0.78 23.92 14.44
C LYS A 273 0.65 25.43 14.70
N SER A 274 0.26 25.74 15.93
CA SER A 274 0.62 27.00 16.61
C SER A 274 1.74 26.75 17.63
N GLY A 275 2.92 27.25 17.31
CA GLY A 275 4.01 27.64 18.20
C GLY A 275 5.01 28.44 17.34
N PRO A 276 5.78 29.41 17.86
CA PRO A 276 5.96 29.85 19.24
C PRO A 276 5.57 31.33 19.47
N THR A 277 5.37 31.73 20.73
CA THR A 277 5.50 33.15 21.10
C THR A 277 6.19 33.28 22.44
N ALA A 278 7.39 33.84 22.39
CA ALA A 278 8.16 34.34 23.51
C ALA A 278 7.93 35.86 23.63
N ALA A 279 7.62 36.31 24.84
CA ALA A 279 7.74 37.66 25.42
C ALA A 279 6.69 37.69 26.57
N GLY A 280 7.00 37.94 27.84
CA GLY A 280 8.03 38.79 28.41
C GLY A 280 7.32 39.82 29.29
N ALA A 281 7.16 39.53 30.58
CA ALA A 281 6.87 40.46 31.68
C ALA A 281 7.08 39.69 33.00
N ALA A 282 8.21 39.80 33.70
CA ALA A 282 8.54 40.86 34.68
C ALA A 282 7.42 40.99 35.75
N GLY A 283 7.44 40.17 36.82
CA GLY A 283 8.04 40.47 38.13
C GLY A 283 6.93 40.80 39.16
N PRO A 284 7.13 40.80 40.50
CA PRO A 284 8.31 40.44 41.30
C PRO A 284 8.03 39.40 42.43
N ALA A 285 9.11 38.90 43.05
CA ALA A 285 9.17 38.38 44.43
C ALA A 285 8.70 39.47 45.45
N PRO A 286 8.53 39.24 46.78
CA PRO A 286 9.05 38.17 47.64
C PRO A 286 8.07 37.63 48.71
N ALA A 287 8.42 36.51 49.38
CA ALA A 287 8.20 36.29 50.83
C ALA A 287 8.68 34.89 51.26
N GLU A 288 9.78 34.86 52.02
CA GLU A 288 10.03 33.87 53.07
C GLU A 288 8.84 33.84 54.06
N PRO A 289 8.55 32.69 54.71
CA PRO A 289 9.09 32.51 56.07
C PRO A 289 9.45 31.05 56.43
N THR A 290 10.65 30.90 57.01
CA THR A 290 11.03 30.07 58.18
C THR A 290 10.58 28.60 58.26
N PRO A 291 11.52 27.63 58.38
CA PRO A 291 11.26 26.38 59.08
C PRO A 291 11.42 26.57 60.59
N LYS A 292 10.33 26.33 61.34
CA LYS A 292 10.39 26.17 62.80
C LYS A 292 11.00 24.81 63.15
N GLU A 293 11.89 24.90 64.13
CA GLU A 293 12.56 23.87 64.91
C GLU A 293 11.66 22.76 65.51
N PRO A 294 12.30 21.69 66.04
CA PRO A 294 11.69 20.39 66.31
C PRO A 294 10.99 20.32 67.66
N LYS A 295 10.10 19.33 67.81
CA LYS A 295 9.65 18.84 69.11
C LYS A 295 9.90 17.35 69.22
N SER A 296 10.76 17.06 70.20
CA SER A 296 10.78 15.95 71.17
C SER A 296 10.67 14.51 70.67
#